data_AF-A0A847LRG0-F1
#
_entry.id   AF-A0A847LRG0-F1
#
_cell.length_a   1.000
_cell.length_b   1.000
_cell.length_c   1.000
_cell.angle_alpha   90.00
_cell.angle_beta   90.00
_cell.angle_gamma   90.00
#
_symmetry.space_group_name_H-M   'P 1'
#
loop_
_entity.id
_entity.type
_entity.pdbx_description
1 polymer ?
#
loop_
_entity_poly.entity_id
_entity_poly.type
_entity_poly.pdbx_seq_one_letter_code
_entity_poly.pdbx_strand_id
1 'polypeptide(L)'
;MKIKNTLEDLVYNLVSNIIENNDDFPKNQKFKMDVICYVLNRIYPEYIVSYRGLIYEELEYKHDPQKLADIISLIYDGINIIKSRRKDETGTNKEEDEEDNEIQWDYSEMENDEYYFNFPQIIGEVLDTNTFEPVDNAQVLLTDSSSNPLEMSTSFWKNPCMTFAKTKGIFTFWPKSIKASKDEQQTEKKFILKIVVSKDGYLKEDKLINLTLKPQKFSINQIRRTNMLSLDPIYLSK
;
A
#
# COMPACT_ATOMS: atom_id res chain seq x y z
N MET A 1 17.75 -12.73 -13.63
CA MET A 1 18.01 -12.92 -12.18
C MET A 1 17.56 -11.67 -11.47
N LYS A 2 16.76 -11.81 -10.41
CA LYS A 2 16.26 -10.68 -9.60
C LYS A 2 16.82 -10.84 -8.17
N ILE A 3 17.20 -9.73 -7.54
CA ILE A 3 17.55 -9.72 -6.12
C ILE A 3 16.29 -10.09 -5.33
N LYS A 4 16.39 -11.01 -4.37
CA LYS A 4 15.29 -11.43 -3.51
C LYS A 4 15.74 -11.53 -2.06
N ASN A 5 14.93 -11.05 -1.12
CA ASN A 5 15.14 -11.32 0.30
C ASN A 5 14.54 -12.70 0.63
N THR A 6 15.36 -13.62 1.10
CA THR A 6 14.96 -15.01 1.31
C THR A 6 13.97 -15.18 2.46
N LEU A 7 14.09 -14.33 3.49
CA LEU A 7 13.21 -14.30 4.64
C LEU A 7 11.76 -13.97 4.28
N GLU A 8 11.51 -13.38 3.12
CA GLU A 8 10.16 -13.02 2.71
C GLU A 8 9.27 -14.25 2.52
N ASP A 9 9.77 -15.32 1.86
CA ASP A 9 9.03 -16.58 1.68
C ASP A 9 8.83 -17.28 3.03
N LEU A 10 9.90 -17.33 3.85
CA LEU A 10 9.87 -17.98 5.16
C LEU A 10 8.82 -17.35 6.07
N VAL A 11 8.87 -16.01 6.21
CA VAL A 11 7.93 -15.27 7.07
C VAL A 11 6.51 -15.40 6.54
N TYR A 12 6.30 -15.30 5.22
CA TYR A 12 4.98 -15.50 4.61
C TYR A 12 4.39 -16.86 5.00
N ASN A 13 5.16 -17.93 4.82
CA ASN A 13 4.73 -19.30 5.13
C ASN A 13 4.46 -19.49 6.62
N LEU A 14 5.35 -19.00 7.50
CA LEU A 14 5.18 -19.11 8.95
C LEU A 14 3.93 -18.37 9.43
N VAL A 15 3.73 -17.12 9.00
CA VAL A 15 2.56 -16.32 9.37
C VAL A 15 1.28 -16.98 8.86
N SER A 16 1.26 -17.44 7.60
CA SER A 16 0.09 -18.12 7.02
C SER A 16 -0.26 -19.38 7.81
N ASN A 17 0.73 -20.23 8.10
CA ASN A 17 0.55 -21.43 8.91
C ASN A 17 0.05 -21.11 10.33
N ILE A 18 0.62 -20.11 11.01
CA ILE A 18 0.21 -19.76 12.37
C ILE A 18 -1.23 -19.24 12.39
N ILE A 19 -1.63 -18.39 11.43
CA ILE A 19 -2.97 -17.82 11.38
C ILE A 19 -4.01 -18.87 10.95
N GLU A 20 -3.69 -19.75 10.01
CA GLU A 20 -4.63 -20.77 9.53
C GLU A 20 -4.91 -21.86 10.58
N ASN A 21 -3.91 -22.19 11.40
CA ASN A 21 -4.03 -23.20 12.46
C ASN A 21 -4.64 -22.68 13.77
N ASN A 22 -4.87 -21.37 13.91
CA ASN A 22 -5.42 -20.78 15.14
C ASN A 22 -6.70 -20.00 14.83
N ASP A 23 -7.84 -20.48 15.33
CA ASP A 23 -9.14 -19.85 15.08
C ASP A 23 -9.34 -18.51 15.79
N ASP A 24 -8.50 -18.18 16.79
CA ASP A 24 -8.54 -16.91 17.52
C ASP A 24 -7.98 -15.72 16.71
N PHE A 25 -7.40 -15.97 15.54
CA PHE A 25 -6.76 -14.93 14.71
C PHE A 25 -7.61 -14.58 13.49
N PRO A 26 -7.73 -13.27 13.14
CA PRO A 26 -8.38 -12.86 11.92
C PRO A 26 -7.71 -13.51 10.70
N LYS A 27 -8.50 -14.21 9.87
CA LYS A 27 -8.00 -14.93 8.69
C LYS A 27 -7.90 -14.04 7.43
N ASN A 28 -8.32 -12.78 7.53
CA ASN A 28 -8.32 -11.87 6.38
C ASN A 28 -6.92 -11.57 5.84
N GLN A 29 -6.81 -11.44 4.52
CA GLN A 29 -5.51 -11.29 3.86
C GLN A 29 -4.78 -10.01 4.31
N LYS A 30 -5.55 -8.95 4.55
CA LYS A 30 -5.04 -7.68 5.09
C LYS A 30 -4.27 -7.87 6.40
N PHE A 31 -4.80 -8.66 7.33
CA PHE A 31 -4.17 -8.95 8.62
C PHE A 31 -2.89 -9.75 8.45
N LYS A 32 -2.92 -10.80 7.62
CA LYS A 32 -1.72 -11.59 7.29
C LYS A 32 -0.61 -10.68 6.75
N MET A 33 -0.95 -9.80 5.80
CA MET A 33 0.00 -8.86 5.18
C MET A 33 0.54 -7.81 6.15
N ASP A 34 -0.28 -7.29 7.06
CA ASP A 34 0.16 -6.36 8.10
C ASP A 34 1.17 -7.03 9.05
N VAL A 35 0.92 -8.28 9.44
CA VAL A 35 1.81 -9.08 10.31
C VAL A 35 3.13 -9.38 9.60
N ILE A 36 3.08 -9.82 8.34
CA ILE A 36 4.28 -10.07 7.52
C ILE A 36 5.12 -8.79 7.40
N CYS A 37 4.50 -7.66 7.06
CA CYS A 37 5.19 -6.37 7.00
C CYS A 37 5.78 -5.97 8.36
N TYR A 38 5.06 -6.22 9.47
CA TYR A 38 5.54 -5.93 10.82
C TYR A 38 6.84 -6.69 11.13
N VAL A 39 6.89 -7.98 10.81
CA VAL A 39 8.02 -8.88 11.07
C VAL A 39 9.20 -8.56 10.17
N LEU A 40 8.97 -8.44 8.85
CA LEU A 40 10.04 -8.15 7.88
C LEU A 40 10.74 -6.82 8.14
N ASN A 41 10.02 -5.82 8.67
CA ASN A 41 10.61 -4.51 9.03
C ASN A 41 11.45 -4.55 10.31
N ARG A 42 11.55 -5.68 11.00
CA ARG A 42 12.23 -5.84 12.31
C ARG A 42 13.31 -6.91 12.34
N ILE A 43 13.42 -7.71 11.28
CA ILE A 43 14.50 -8.69 11.10
C ILE A 43 15.53 -8.16 10.10
N TYR A 44 16.76 -8.65 10.20
CA TYR A 44 17.80 -8.29 9.24
C TYR A 44 17.51 -8.98 7.89
N PRO A 45 17.46 -8.25 6.76
CA PRO A 45 17.12 -8.86 5.48
C PRO A 45 18.29 -9.65 4.89
N GLU A 46 17.98 -10.75 4.22
CA GLU A 46 18.96 -11.70 3.65
C GLU A 46 18.79 -11.80 2.14
N TYR A 47 19.62 -11.07 1.40
CA TYR A 47 19.47 -10.95 -0.05
C TYR A 47 20.32 -11.95 -0.83
N ILE A 48 19.68 -12.63 -1.78
CA ILE A 48 20.34 -13.51 -2.74
C ILE A 48 20.06 -13.07 -4.19
N VAL A 49 20.95 -13.49 -5.09
CA VAL A 49 20.81 -13.29 -6.54
C VAL A 49 20.80 -14.62 -7.30
N SER A 50 21.28 -15.70 -6.66
CA SER A 50 21.50 -17.00 -7.32
C SER A 50 21.00 -18.18 -6.51
N TYR A 51 20.71 -19.27 -7.21
CA TYR A 51 20.28 -20.54 -6.62
C TYR A 51 21.29 -21.10 -5.61
N ARG A 52 22.58 -20.80 -5.76
CA ARG A 52 23.60 -21.20 -4.78
C ARG A 52 23.37 -20.55 -3.42
N GLY A 53 22.88 -19.30 -3.39
CA GLY A 53 22.52 -18.61 -2.15
C GLY A 53 21.40 -19.32 -1.39
N LEU A 54 20.39 -19.80 -2.13
CA LEU A 54 19.26 -20.55 -1.58
C LEU A 54 19.67 -21.90 -0.96
N ILE A 55 20.71 -22.55 -1.49
CA ILE A 55 21.25 -23.79 -0.90
C ILE A 55 21.93 -23.53 0.44
N TYR A 56 22.73 -22.46 0.54
CA TYR A 56 23.39 -22.11 1.80
C TYR A 56 22.38 -21.69 2.88
N GLU A 57 21.35 -20.97 2.46
CA GLU A 57 20.22 -20.60 3.31
C GLU A 57 19.51 -21.82 3.92
N GLU A 58 19.12 -22.78 3.09
CA GLU A 58 18.42 -24.01 3.53
C GLU A 58 19.25 -24.83 4.52
N LEU A 59 20.59 -24.79 4.38
CA LEU A 59 21.51 -25.40 5.33
C LEU A 59 21.55 -24.61 6.64
N GLU A 60 21.66 -23.28 6.59
CA GLU A 60 21.73 -22.43 7.78
C GLU A 60 20.45 -22.52 8.64
N TYR A 61 19.25 -22.48 8.03
CA TYR A 61 17.99 -22.59 8.79
C TYR A 61 17.76 -23.95 9.44
N LYS A 62 18.21 -25.04 8.81
CA LYS A 62 18.19 -26.37 9.45
C LYS A 62 19.11 -26.44 10.66
N HIS A 63 20.10 -25.57 10.74
CA HIS A 63 21.13 -25.58 11.76
C HIS A 63 20.98 -24.48 12.81
N ASP A 64 20.08 -23.51 12.62
CA ASP A 64 19.80 -22.44 13.60
C ASP A 64 18.33 -22.41 14.06
N PRO A 65 17.95 -23.27 15.04
CA PRO A 65 16.61 -23.25 15.61
C PRO A 65 16.32 -22.00 16.45
N GLN A 66 17.35 -21.25 16.89
CA GLN A 66 17.15 -20.04 17.70
C GLN A 66 16.59 -18.92 16.84
N LYS A 67 17.19 -18.70 15.66
CA LYS A 67 16.69 -17.74 14.68
C LYS A 67 15.23 -17.98 14.30
N LEU A 68 14.84 -19.24 14.11
CA LEU A 68 13.44 -19.59 13.84
C LEU A 68 12.52 -19.24 15.03
N ALA A 69 12.94 -19.57 16.26
CA ALA A 69 12.17 -19.26 17.46
C ALA A 69 12.01 -17.74 17.68
N ASP A 70 13.04 -16.96 17.36
CA ASP A 70 13.01 -15.50 17.44
C ASP A 70 12.01 -14.91 16.43
N ILE A 71 12.02 -15.39 15.17
CA ILE A 71 11.05 -14.98 14.15
C ILE A 71 9.62 -15.32 14.60
N ILE A 72 9.40 -16.54 15.11
CA ILE A 72 8.07 -16.97 15.58
C ILE A 72 7.60 -16.09 16.75
N SER A 73 8.47 -15.78 17.70
CA SER A 73 8.16 -14.90 18.83
C SER A 73 7.73 -13.51 18.33
N LEU A 74 8.47 -12.98 17.36
CA LEU A 74 8.18 -11.69 16.72
C LEU A 74 6.85 -11.70 15.94
N ILE A 75 6.48 -12.84 15.33
CA ILE A 75 5.17 -13.02 14.69
C ILE A 75 4.05 -12.89 15.73
N TYR A 76 4.15 -13.58 16.88
CA TYR A 76 3.14 -13.48 17.94
C TYR A 76 3.02 -12.05 18.50
N ASP A 77 4.14 -11.37 18.69
CA ASP A 77 4.14 -9.95 19.10
C ASP A 77 3.43 -9.07 18.05
N GLY A 78 3.72 -9.27 16.77
CA GLY A 78 3.07 -8.58 15.66
C GLY A 78 1.56 -8.80 15.63
N ILE A 79 1.12 -10.06 15.76
CA ILE A 79 -0.30 -10.44 15.84
C ILE A 79 -0.99 -9.70 16.97
N ASN A 80 -0.41 -9.69 18.18
CA ASN A 80 -1.00 -9.05 19.35
C ASN A 80 -1.14 -7.53 19.17
N ILE A 81 -0.10 -6.87 18.66
CA ILE A 81 -0.09 -5.41 18.43
C ILE A 81 -1.09 -5.01 17.34
N ILE A 82 -1.16 -5.75 16.23
CA ILE A 82 -2.09 -5.43 15.13
C ILE A 82 -3.53 -5.71 15.56
N LYS A 83 -3.76 -6.80 16.29
CA LYS A 83 -5.08 -7.16 16.84
C LYS A 83 -5.59 -6.09 17.82
N SER A 84 -4.72 -5.56 18.69
CA SER A 84 -5.13 -4.49 19.62
C SER A 84 -5.46 -3.20 18.89
N ARG A 85 -4.63 -2.78 17.93
CA ARG A 85 -4.85 -1.55 17.14
C ARG A 85 -6.17 -1.57 16.37
N ARG A 86 -6.52 -2.70 15.75
CA ARG A 86 -7.78 -2.84 15.01
C ARG A 86 -9.01 -2.75 15.92
N LYS A 87 -8.94 -3.25 17.16
CA LYS A 87 -10.02 -3.09 18.13
C LYS A 87 -10.29 -1.61 18.44
N ASP A 88 -9.24 -0.81 18.55
CA ASP A 88 -9.34 0.62 18.85
C ASP A 88 -9.88 1.43 17.66
N GLU A 89 -9.58 1.02 16.42
CA GLU A 89 -10.03 1.72 15.21
C GLU A 89 -11.51 1.45 14.86
N THR A 90 -12.10 0.32 15.29
CA THR A 90 -13.47 -0.07 14.88
C THR A 90 -14.53 0.04 15.98
N GLY A 91 -14.18 0.17 17.26
CA GLY A 91 -15.12 0.36 18.39
C GLY A 91 -16.20 -0.73 18.59
N THR A 92 -16.29 -1.69 17.67
CA THR A 92 -17.28 -2.75 17.57
C THR A 92 -16.66 -3.81 16.66
N ASN A 93 -16.72 -5.08 17.08
CA ASN A 93 -16.39 -6.22 16.25
C ASN A 93 -17.36 -6.26 15.06
N LYS A 94 -17.04 -5.52 14.00
CA LYS A 94 -17.54 -5.82 12.67
C LYS A 94 -16.34 -6.35 11.90
N GLU A 95 -16.35 -7.67 11.76
CA GLU A 95 -15.80 -8.34 10.60
C GLU A 95 -16.51 -7.71 9.39
N GLU A 96 -16.03 -6.54 8.95
CA GLU A 96 -16.37 -6.07 7.62
C GLU A 96 -15.61 -6.98 6.69
N ASP A 97 -16.38 -7.87 6.05
CA ASP A 97 -16.05 -8.61 4.84
C ASP A 97 -15.63 -7.60 3.75
N GLU A 98 -14.47 -6.94 3.92
CA GLU A 98 -13.77 -6.25 2.84
C GLU A 98 -13.32 -7.37 1.88
N GLU A 99 -14.01 -7.52 0.75
CA GLU A 99 -13.76 -8.49 -0.33
C GLU A 99 -12.29 -8.95 -0.34
N ASP A 100 -12.09 -10.21 0.03
CA ASP A 100 -10.82 -10.94 -0.09
C ASP A 100 -10.45 -11.04 -1.58
N ASN A 101 -9.99 -9.93 -2.16
CA ASN A 101 -9.19 -10.00 -3.37
C ASN A 101 -7.90 -10.69 -2.96
N GLU A 102 -7.77 -11.94 -3.39
CA GLU A 102 -6.61 -12.78 -3.19
C GLU A 102 -5.36 -11.99 -3.64
N ILE A 103 -4.62 -11.44 -2.67
CA ILE A 103 -3.41 -10.70 -2.96
C ILE A 103 -2.35 -11.73 -3.29
N GLN A 104 -2.28 -12.07 -4.57
CA GLN A 104 -1.22 -12.92 -5.08
C GLN A 104 0.09 -12.15 -4.93
N TRP A 105 0.97 -12.70 -4.10
CA TRP A 105 2.27 -12.14 -3.80
C TRP A 105 3.22 -12.41 -4.98
N ASP A 106 2.95 -11.74 -6.10
CA ASP A 106 3.67 -11.94 -7.35
C ASP A 106 4.74 -10.86 -7.56
N TYR A 107 6.00 -11.30 -7.50
CA TYR A 107 7.18 -10.50 -7.83
C TYR A 107 7.38 -10.32 -9.35
N SER A 108 6.50 -10.90 -10.16
CA SER A 108 6.56 -10.77 -11.60
C SER A 108 5.85 -9.49 -12.06
N GLU A 109 6.59 -8.66 -12.80
CA GLU A 109 5.94 -7.79 -13.77
C GLU A 109 5.30 -8.78 -14.75
N MET A 110 3.96 -8.85 -14.77
CA MET A 110 3.31 -9.55 -15.85
C MET A 110 3.59 -8.75 -17.13
N GLU A 111 4.60 -9.17 -17.88
CA GLU A 111 4.75 -8.81 -19.28
C GLU A 111 3.50 -9.33 -19.99
N ASN A 112 2.49 -8.47 -20.06
CA ASN A 112 1.30 -8.70 -20.85
C ASN A 112 1.54 -8.02 -22.20
N ASP A 113 1.00 -8.59 -23.28
CA ASP A 113 1.00 -7.95 -24.61
C ASP A 113 0.14 -6.66 -24.67
N GLU A 114 -0.32 -6.18 -23.52
CA GLU A 114 -1.24 -5.06 -23.37
C GLU A 114 -0.53 -3.83 -22.81
N TYR A 115 -0.96 -2.66 -23.28
CA TYR A 115 -0.41 -1.38 -22.86
C TYR A 115 -1.28 -0.75 -21.77
N TYR A 116 -0.66 -0.13 -20.78
CA TYR A 116 -1.33 0.53 -19.66
C TYR A 116 -0.77 1.92 -19.41
N PHE A 117 -1.65 2.86 -19.09
CA PHE A 117 -1.30 4.13 -18.46
C PHE A 117 -1.18 3.89 -16.95
N ASN A 118 0.05 3.89 -16.46
CA ASN A 118 0.36 3.69 -15.05
C ASN A 118 0.38 5.03 -14.32
N PHE A 119 -0.52 5.21 -13.35
CA PHE A 119 -0.53 6.41 -12.53
C PHE A 119 0.59 6.36 -11.49
N PRO A 120 1.20 7.51 -11.16
CA PRO A 120 2.12 7.60 -10.03
C PRO A 120 1.37 7.45 -8.70
N GLN A 121 2.11 7.09 -7.67
CA GLN A 121 1.66 7.23 -6.30
C GLN A 121 1.62 8.72 -5.97
N ILE A 122 0.47 9.24 -5.59
CA ILE A 122 0.27 10.66 -5.28
C ILE A 122 0.38 10.82 -3.77
N ILE A 123 1.30 11.66 -3.32
CA ILE A 123 1.42 12.07 -1.91
C ILE A 123 1.17 13.56 -1.80
N GLY A 124 0.52 13.96 -0.72
CA GLY A 124 0.42 15.35 -0.35
C GLY A 124 0.14 15.49 1.14
N GLU A 125 0.02 16.72 1.58
CA GLU A 125 -0.26 17.08 2.96
C GLU A 125 -1.34 18.17 3.01
N VAL A 126 -2.13 18.16 4.08
CA VAL A 126 -3.15 19.19 4.34
C VAL A 126 -2.73 20.00 5.55
N LEU A 127 -2.59 21.31 5.38
CA LEU A 127 -2.15 22.25 6.42
C LEU A 127 -3.21 23.34 6.62
N ASP A 128 -3.30 23.89 7.82
CA ASP A 128 -4.15 25.05 8.12
C ASP A 128 -3.44 26.32 7.66
N THR A 129 -4.12 27.18 6.89
CA THR A 129 -3.52 28.40 6.32
C THR A 129 -2.99 29.37 7.37
N ASN A 130 -3.58 29.40 8.57
CA ASN A 130 -3.21 30.38 9.60
C ASN A 130 -2.07 29.89 10.49
N THR A 131 -2.06 28.59 10.80
CA THR A 131 -1.09 28.01 11.75
C THR A 131 0.03 27.26 11.07
N PHE A 132 -0.14 26.87 9.80
CA PHE A 132 0.73 25.94 9.07
C PHE A 132 0.85 24.55 9.74
N GLU A 133 -0.04 24.24 10.68
CA GLU A 133 -0.10 22.95 11.34
C GLU A 133 -0.92 21.93 10.51
N PRO A 134 -0.61 20.63 10.62
CA PRO A 134 -1.39 19.60 9.96
C PRO A 134 -2.87 19.61 10.34
N VAL A 135 -3.73 19.56 9.33
CA VAL A 135 -5.17 19.41 9.56
C VAL A 135 -5.49 17.94 9.72
N ASP A 136 -5.94 17.56 10.91
CA ASP A 136 -6.47 16.23 11.21
C ASP A 136 -7.94 16.07 10.76
N ASN A 137 -8.41 14.85 10.58
CA ASN A 137 -9.80 14.53 10.25
C ASN A 137 -10.36 15.28 9.03
N ALA A 138 -9.51 15.68 8.09
CA ALA A 138 -9.95 16.18 6.79
C ALA A 138 -10.19 14.99 5.86
N GLN A 139 -11.30 15.02 5.13
CA GLN A 139 -11.57 14.07 4.05
C GLN A 139 -10.91 14.57 2.78
N VAL A 140 -10.06 13.72 2.21
CA VAL A 140 -9.38 13.96 0.92
C VAL A 140 -9.94 12.96 -0.09
N LEU A 141 -10.44 13.46 -1.21
CA LEU A 141 -11.02 12.68 -2.29
C LEU A 141 -10.25 12.94 -3.59
N LEU A 142 -9.88 11.89 -4.31
CA LEU A 142 -9.28 11.99 -5.64
C LEU A 142 -10.30 11.60 -6.72
N THR A 143 -10.58 12.51 -7.64
CA THR A 143 -11.54 12.33 -8.73
C THR A 143 -10.93 12.55 -10.11
N ASP A 144 -11.64 12.06 -11.14
CA ASP A 144 -11.44 12.50 -12.52
C ASP A 144 -11.95 13.95 -12.74
N SER A 145 -11.83 14.45 -13.97
CA SER A 145 -12.34 15.77 -14.39
C SER A 145 -13.86 15.91 -14.27
N SER A 146 -14.59 14.80 -14.28
CA SER A 146 -16.05 14.73 -14.18
C SER A 146 -16.53 14.58 -12.72
N SER A 147 -15.62 14.66 -11.76
CA SER A 147 -15.86 14.51 -10.31
C SER A 147 -16.25 13.08 -9.88
N ASN A 148 -15.93 12.06 -10.67
CA ASN A 148 -16.08 10.67 -10.26
C ASN A 148 -14.85 10.22 -9.44
N PRO A 149 -15.01 9.57 -8.28
CA PRO A 149 -13.90 9.00 -7.53
C PRO A 149 -13.10 8.00 -8.37
N LEU A 150 -11.76 8.09 -8.31
CA LEU A 150 -10.90 7.11 -8.97
C LEU A 150 -10.82 5.81 -8.15
N GLU A 151 -10.84 4.68 -8.86
CA GLU A 151 -10.54 3.37 -8.28
C GLU A 151 -9.04 3.27 -7.93
N MET A 152 -8.73 2.71 -6.76
CA MET A 152 -7.36 2.53 -6.29
C MET A 152 -6.78 1.18 -6.73
N SER A 153 -5.45 1.10 -6.85
CA SER A 153 -4.75 -0.11 -7.31
C SER A 153 -4.93 -1.30 -6.37
N THR A 154 -5.14 -1.07 -5.07
CA THR A 154 -5.37 -2.10 -4.05
C THR A 154 -6.35 -1.60 -2.99
N SER A 155 -6.96 -2.52 -2.25
CA SER A 155 -7.85 -2.22 -1.12
C SER A 155 -7.15 -1.54 0.07
N PHE A 156 -5.81 -1.52 0.10
CA PHE A 156 -5.03 -0.81 1.12
C PHE A 156 -5.06 0.72 0.95
N TRP A 157 -5.28 1.22 -0.27
CA TRP A 157 -5.49 2.64 -0.52
C TRP A 157 -6.98 2.93 -0.58
N LYS A 158 -7.48 3.68 0.42
CA LYS A 158 -8.87 4.13 0.43
C LYS A 158 -9.01 5.44 -0.35
N ASN A 159 -10.11 5.58 -1.08
CA ASN A 159 -10.51 6.82 -1.70
C ASN A 159 -12.03 7.00 -1.53
N PRO A 160 -12.51 7.99 -0.75
CA PRO A 160 -11.74 9.01 -0.04
C PRO A 160 -10.87 8.44 1.09
N CYS A 161 -9.85 9.21 1.49
CA CYS A 161 -9.05 8.93 2.68
C CYS A 161 -9.18 10.06 3.71
N MET A 162 -8.84 9.77 4.97
CA MET A 162 -8.86 10.73 6.07
C MET A 162 -7.43 11.09 6.47
N THR A 163 -7.19 12.36 6.79
CA THR A 163 -5.94 12.80 7.40
C THR A 163 -5.93 12.55 8.91
N PHE A 164 -4.76 12.32 9.49
CA PHE A 164 -4.61 12.11 10.93
C PHE A 164 -3.43 12.90 11.48
N ALA A 165 -3.53 13.33 12.75
CA ALA A 165 -2.41 13.96 13.46
C ALA A 165 -1.17 13.06 13.49
N LYS A 166 -1.36 11.73 13.69
CA LYS A 166 -0.27 10.73 13.69
C LYS A 166 0.48 10.66 12.35
N THR A 167 -0.18 10.96 11.24
CA THR A 167 0.41 11.01 9.90
C THR A 167 0.79 12.43 9.48
N LYS A 168 0.73 13.41 10.39
CA LYS A 168 1.02 14.83 10.12
C LYS A 168 0.24 15.37 8.93
N GLY A 169 -1.04 15.00 8.80
CA GLY A 169 -1.88 15.53 7.72
C GLY A 169 -1.55 14.97 6.32
N ILE A 170 -0.63 14.00 6.23
CA ILE A 170 -0.25 13.36 4.97
C ILE A 170 -1.37 12.45 4.49
N PHE A 171 -1.68 12.57 3.20
CA PHE A 171 -2.56 11.66 2.47
C PHE A 171 -1.80 11.02 1.30
N THR A 172 -2.26 9.84 0.89
CA THR A 172 -1.69 9.13 -0.27
C THR A 172 -2.79 8.51 -1.11
N PHE A 173 -2.62 8.54 -2.43
CA PHE A 173 -3.43 7.80 -3.39
C PHE A 173 -2.55 6.99 -4.31
N TRP A 174 -3.07 5.85 -4.77
CA TRP A 174 -2.45 5.11 -5.85
C TRP A 174 -3.54 4.64 -6.81
N PRO A 175 -3.85 5.45 -7.83
CA PRO A 175 -4.91 5.13 -8.79
C PRO A 175 -4.57 3.91 -9.62
N LYS A 176 -5.60 3.10 -9.89
CA LYS A 176 -5.50 1.90 -10.74
C LYS A 176 -5.07 2.28 -12.16
N SER A 177 -4.18 1.49 -12.74
CA SER A 177 -3.76 1.67 -14.12
C SER A 177 -4.91 1.51 -15.10
N ILE A 178 -4.91 2.34 -16.16
CA ILE A 178 -5.93 2.28 -17.22
C ILE A 178 -5.34 1.60 -18.44
N LYS A 179 -6.01 0.58 -18.96
CA LYS A 179 -5.62 -0.08 -20.21
C LYS A 179 -5.72 0.89 -21.39
N ALA A 180 -4.66 0.99 -22.18
CA ALA A 180 -4.63 1.77 -23.41
C ALA A 180 -5.34 1.00 -24.54
N SER A 181 -6.17 1.72 -25.31
CA SER A 181 -6.73 1.21 -26.55
C SER A 181 -5.64 1.03 -27.63
N LYS A 182 -5.97 0.36 -28.75
CA LYS A 182 -5.01 0.11 -29.84
C LYS A 182 -4.39 1.39 -30.41
N ASP A 183 -5.17 2.45 -30.54
CA ASP A 183 -4.73 3.73 -31.09
C ASP A 183 -3.91 4.55 -30.07
N GLU A 184 -4.00 4.20 -28.79
CA GLU A 184 -3.31 4.89 -27.71
C GLU A 184 -1.95 4.27 -27.37
N GLN A 185 -1.61 3.08 -27.88
CA GLN A 185 -0.42 2.31 -27.47
C GLN A 185 0.93 3.02 -27.69
N GLN A 186 0.98 4.04 -28.55
CA GLN A 186 2.20 4.81 -28.84
C GLN A 186 2.05 6.31 -28.58
N THR A 187 0.92 6.74 -28.00
CA THR A 187 0.58 8.16 -27.86
C THR A 187 0.49 8.53 -26.39
N GLU A 188 1.11 9.64 -26.02
CA GLU A 188 0.95 10.20 -24.67
C GLU A 188 -0.47 10.73 -24.49
N LYS A 189 -1.04 10.49 -23.31
CA LYS A 189 -2.39 10.93 -22.95
C LYS A 189 -2.34 11.85 -21.75
N LYS A 190 -3.09 12.95 -21.84
CA LYS A 190 -3.30 13.87 -20.72
C LYS A 190 -4.46 13.39 -19.85
N PHE A 191 -4.21 13.30 -18.56
CA PHE A 191 -5.20 13.01 -17.52
C PHE A 191 -5.29 14.23 -16.60
N ILE A 192 -6.50 14.72 -16.38
CA ILE A 192 -6.77 15.80 -15.44
C ILE A 192 -7.46 15.17 -14.24
N LEU A 193 -6.76 15.15 -13.12
CA LEU A 193 -7.29 14.67 -11.84
C LEU A 193 -7.58 15.87 -10.93
N LYS A 194 -8.47 15.67 -9.98
CA LYS A 194 -8.79 16.68 -8.98
C LYS A 194 -8.73 16.06 -7.58
N ILE A 195 -7.98 16.71 -6.70
CA ILE A 195 -8.06 16.45 -5.26
C ILE A 195 -9.06 17.43 -4.67
N VAL A 196 -9.97 16.89 -3.88
CA VAL A 196 -11.00 17.64 -3.18
C VAL A 196 -10.80 17.41 -1.70
N VAL A 197 -10.55 18.48 -0.95
CA VAL A 197 -10.33 18.43 0.50
C VAL A 197 -11.49 19.12 1.21
N SER A 198 -12.05 18.44 2.20
CA SER A 198 -13.14 19.00 3.01
C SER A 198 -13.01 18.61 4.49
N LYS A 199 -13.35 19.55 5.37
CA LYS A 199 -13.44 19.37 6.81
C LYS A 199 -14.49 20.31 7.37
N ASP A 200 -15.26 19.85 8.35
CA ASP A 200 -16.23 20.70 9.05
C ASP A 200 -15.54 21.91 9.69
N GLY A 201 -16.10 23.10 9.46
CA GLY A 201 -15.51 24.37 9.92
C GLY A 201 -14.34 24.88 9.06
N TYR A 202 -14.08 24.28 7.91
CA TYR A 202 -13.15 24.77 6.90
C TYR A 202 -13.86 24.96 5.56
N LEU A 203 -13.37 25.91 4.76
CA LEU A 203 -13.73 26.05 3.37
C LEU A 203 -13.18 24.85 2.58
N LYS A 204 -14.02 24.30 1.71
CA LYS A 204 -13.65 23.21 0.81
C LYS A 204 -12.66 23.73 -0.24
N GLU A 205 -11.59 22.97 -0.47
CA GLU A 205 -10.54 23.30 -1.42
C GLU A 205 -10.34 22.22 -2.47
N ASP A 206 -10.11 22.65 -3.72
CA ASP A 206 -9.92 21.78 -4.86
C ASP A 206 -8.53 22.04 -5.49
N LYS A 207 -7.73 20.99 -5.71
CA LYS A 207 -6.43 21.07 -6.39
C LYS A 207 -6.44 20.22 -7.66
N LEU A 208 -6.17 20.85 -8.81
CA LEU A 208 -6.06 20.16 -10.10
C LEU A 208 -4.66 19.60 -10.30
N ILE A 209 -4.59 18.39 -10.86
CA ILE A 209 -3.34 17.70 -11.21
C ILE A 209 -3.42 17.34 -12.68
N ASN A 210 -2.47 17.82 -13.47
CA ASN A 210 -2.34 17.47 -14.88
C ASN A 210 -1.21 16.45 -15.05
N LEU A 211 -1.55 15.26 -15.51
CA LEU A 211 -0.59 14.18 -15.79
C LEU A 211 -0.53 13.94 -17.28
N THR A 212 0.68 13.88 -17.84
CA THR A 212 0.89 13.36 -19.19
C THR A 212 1.56 12.01 -19.05
N LEU A 213 0.84 10.94 -19.39
CA LEU A 213 1.31 9.57 -19.22
C LEU A 213 1.57 8.92 -20.57
N LYS A 214 2.70 8.21 -20.66
CA LYS A 214 3.01 7.33 -21.79
C LYS A 214 2.59 5.90 -21.44
N PRO A 215 1.92 5.18 -22.35
CA PRO A 215 1.54 3.80 -22.10
C PRO A 215 2.78 2.88 -22.03
N GLN A 216 2.72 1.85 -21.19
CA GLN A 216 3.78 0.86 -21.00
C GLN A 216 3.21 -0.56 -21.15
N LYS A 217 4.00 -1.52 -21.66
CA LYS A 217 3.60 -2.93 -21.86
C LYS A 217 3.44 -3.76 -20.59
N PHE A 218 3.23 -3.11 -19.46
CA PHE A 218 3.03 -3.76 -18.17
C PHE A 218 2.19 -2.85 -17.30
N SER A 219 1.38 -3.45 -16.43
CA SER A 219 0.71 -2.73 -15.35
C SER A 219 1.64 -2.69 -14.15
N ILE A 220 1.80 -1.50 -13.54
CA ILE A 220 2.52 -1.38 -12.27
C ILE A 220 1.60 -1.84 -11.14
N ASN A 221 1.84 -3.04 -10.65
CA ASN A 221 1.14 -3.67 -9.52
C ASN A 221 1.92 -3.61 -8.20
N GLN A 222 3.06 -2.90 -8.17
CA GLN A 222 3.93 -2.79 -7.00
C GLN A 222 4.26 -1.33 -6.67
N ILE A 223 4.48 -1.08 -5.38
CA ILE A 223 4.90 0.23 -4.87
C ILE A 223 6.31 0.55 -5.38
N ARG A 224 6.46 1.67 -6.10
CA ARG A 224 7.74 2.13 -6.64
C ARG A 224 8.01 3.56 -6.22
N ARG A 225 9.10 3.77 -5.48
CA ARG A 225 9.57 5.12 -5.14
C ARG A 225 9.87 5.98 -6.36
N THR A 226 10.23 5.37 -7.48
CA THR A 226 10.54 6.07 -8.74
C THR A 226 9.29 6.58 -9.47
N ASN A 227 8.10 6.07 -9.14
CA ASN A 227 6.84 6.47 -9.75
C ASN A 227 5.95 7.17 -8.71
N MET A 228 6.48 8.22 -8.09
CA MET A 228 5.83 8.98 -7.04
C MET A 228 5.73 10.45 -7.41
N LEU A 229 4.54 11.04 -7.24
CA LEU A 229 4.24 12.44 -7.42
C LEU A 229 4.01 13.08 -6.05
N SER A 230 4.95 13.94 -5.64
CA SER A 230 4.77 14.78 -4.46
C SER A 230 4.09 16.08 -4.84
N LEU A 231 2.99 16.39 -4.16
CA LEU A 231 2.26 17.63 -4.32
C LEU A 231 2.74 18.65 -3.29
N ASP A 232 2.67 19.93 -3.65
CA ASP A 232 2.77 20.98 -2.63
C ASP A 232 1.61 20.86 -1.61
N PRO A 233 1.82 21.29 -0.36
CA PRO A 233 0.77 21.36 0.66
C PRO A 233 -0.52 21.99 0.14
N ILE A 234 -1.65 21.39 0.54
CA ILE A 234 -2.98 21.95 0.34
C ILE A 234 -3.35 22.69 1.61
N TYR A 235 -3.56 23.99 1.50
CA TYR A 235 -3.89 24.85 2.63
C TYR A 235 -5.41 24.96 2.78
N LEU A 236 -5.95 24.63 3.95
CA LEU A 236 -7.36 24.84 4.28
C LEU A 236 -7.55 26.09 5.13
N SER A 237 -8.52 26.90 4.73
CA SER A 237 -8.91 28.12 5.44
C SER A 237 -10.23 27.92 6.20
N LYS A 238 -10.40 28.59 7.34
CA LYS A 238 -11.65 28.56 8.13
C LYS A 238 -12.61 29.65 7.71
#